data_AF-A0A4U9WF24-F1
#
_entry.id   AF-A0A4U9WF24-F1
#
_cell.length_a   1.000
_cell.length_b   1.000
_cell.length_c   1.000
_cell.angle_alpha   90.00
_cell.angle_beta   90.00
_cell.angle_gamma   90.00
#
_symmetry.space_group_name_H-M   'P 1'
#
loop_
_entity.id
_entity.type
_entity.pdbx_description
1 polymer ?
#
loop_
_entity_poly.entity_id
_entity_poly.type
_entity_poly.pdbx_seq_one_letter_code
_entity_poly.pdbx_strand_id
1 'polypeptide(L)' 'MKHQGDEKALLSLGRALDRVLTWNMYMLPMWYSNHDRYAYWDKFSSPAVRPAYSIGFDNWWFDVNKAARLPAQRQ' A
#
# COMPACT_ATOMS: atom_id res chain seq x y z
N MET A 1 -16.91 -0.10 20.20
CA MET A 1 -16.38 -1.45 20.51
C MET A 1 -17.32 -2.60 20.16
N LYS A 2 -18.65 -2.43 20.09
CA LYS A 2 -19.63 -3.53 19.95
C LYS A 2 -19.45 -4.45 18.72
N HIS A 3 -18.91 -3.96 17.61
CA HIS A 3 -18.66 -4.73 16.37
C HIS A 3 -17.17 -4.74 15.96
N GLN A 4 -16.27 -4.47 16.92
CA GLN A 4 -14.84 -4.45 16.65
C GLN A 4 -14.34 -5.87 16.42
N GLY A 5 -13.76 -6.14 15.25
CA GLY A 5 -13.27 -7.47 14.85
C GLY A 5 -14.29 -8.35 14.10
N ASP A 6 -15.52 -7.88 13.88
CA ASP A 6 -16.52 -8.58 13.05
C ASP A 6 -16.50 -8.04 11.61
N GLU A 7 -15.85 -8.78 10.71
CA GLU A 7 -15.65 -8.38 9.31
C GLU A 7 -16.98 -8.16 8.57
N LYS A 8 -17.97 -9.04 8.76
CA LYS A 8 -19.25 -8.98 8.03
C LYS A 8 -20.06 -7.76 8.45
N ALA A 9 -20.08 -7.48 9.76
CA ALA A 9 -20.72 -6.27 10.29
C ALA A 9 -20.00 -5.01 9.80
N LEU A 10 -18.67 -4.98 9.87
CA LEU A 10 -17.87 -3.82 9.45
C LEU A 10 -18.03 -3.51 7.96
N LEU A 11 -18.13 -4.53 7.08
CA LEU A 11 -18.34 -4.32 5.65
C LEU A 11 -19.66 -3.57 5.37
N SER A 12 -20.74 -3.99 6.04
CA SER A 12 -22.06 -3.38 5.86
C SER A 12 -22.11 -1.96 6.45
N LEU A 13 -21.51 -1.78 7.63
CA LEU A 13 -21.42 -0.48 8.31
C LEU A 13 -20.55 0.52 7.53
N GLY A 14 -19.40 0.10 7.00
CA GLY A 14 -18.53 0.96 6.19
C GLY A 14 -19.24 1.50 4.96
N ARG A 15 -20.01 0.65 4.26
CA ARG A 15 -20.84 1.07 3.12
C ARG A 15 -21.99 2.00 3.51
N ALA A 16 -22.56 1.86 4.71
CA ALA A 16 -23.60 2.76 5.19
C ALA A 16 -23.02 4.14 5.54
N LEU A 17 -21.85 4.15 6.19
CA LEU A 17 -21.12 5.38 6.53
C LEU A 17 -20.72 6.17 5.28
N ASP A 18 -20.14 5.51 4.27
CA ASP A 18 -19.75 6.16 3.00
C ASP A 18 -20.93 6.88 2.33
N ARG A 19 -22.12 6.27 2.34
CA ARG A 19 -23.35 6.92 1.85
C ARG A 19 -23.72 8.15 2.68
N VAL A 20 -23.74 8.06 4.01
CA VAL A 20 -24.08 9.22 4.85
C VAL A 20 -23.10 10.39 4.61
N LEU A 21 -21.81 10.11 4.48
CA LEU A 21 -20.79 11.14 4.23
C LEU A 21 -20.96 11.82 2.87
N THR A 22 -21.23 11.04 1.82
CA THR A 22 -21.39 11.56 0.46
C THR A 22 -22.71 12.30 0.27
N TRP A 23 -23.80 11.86 0.91
CA TRP A 23 -25.11 12.53 0.85
C TRP A 23 -25.12 13.92 1.50
N ASN A 24 -24.33 14.11 2.56
CA ASN A 24 -24.21 15.41 3.23
C ASN A 24 -23.15 16.32 2.58
N MET A 25 -22.51 15.88 1.50
CA MET A 25 -21.59 16.67 0.68
C MET A 25 -20.44 17.32 1.47
N TYR A 26 -19.96 16.66 2.54
CA TYR A 26 -18.86 17.19 3.36
C TYR A 26 -17.52 17.27 2.61
N MET A 27 -17.36 16.52 1.53
CA MET A 27 -16.17 16.45 0.70
C MET A 27 -16.57 16.20 -0.76
N LEU A 28 -15.84 16.80 -1.70
CA LEU A 28 -15.90 16.46 -3.12
C LEU A 28 -14.80 15.44 -3.44
N PRO A 29 -15.15 14.18 -3.79
CA PRO A 29 -14.16 13.20 -4.20
C PRO A 29 -13.49 13.64 -5.50
N MET A 30 -12.16 13.58 -5.55
CA MET A 30 -11.39 13.95 -6.75
C MET A 30 -10.83 12.69 -7.44
N TRP A 31 -9.52 12.46 -7.33
CA TRP A 31 -8.80 11.43 -8.05
C TRP A 31 -7.99 10.58 -7.08
N TYR A 32 -7.74 9.34 -7.46
CA TYR A 32 -6.84 8.42 -6.76
C TYR A 32 -6.00 7.66 -7.80
N SER A 33 -4.75 7.33 -7.44
CA SER A 33 -3.90 6.46 -8.26
C SER A 33 -3.87 5.07 -7.67
N ASN A 34 -4.32 4.08 -8.44
CA ASN A 34 -4.29 2.66 -8.07
C ASN A 34 -2.94 1.98 -8.30
N HIS A 35 -1.87 2.74 -8.53
CA HIS A 35 -0.53 2.20 -8.80
C HIS A 35 0.49 2.85 -7.88
N ASP A 36 1.29 2.01 -7.22
CA ASP A 36 2.47 2.45 -6.49
C ASP A 36 3.65 2.59 -7.46
N ARG A 37 4.21 3.80 -7.55
CA ARG A 37 5.37 4.09 -8.41
C ARG A 37 6.54 4.48 -7.53
N TYR A 38 7.63 3.74 -7.62
CA TYR A 38 8.87 4.04 -6.92
C TYR A 38 10.05 3.53 -7.73
N ALA A 39 11.18 4.22 -7.60
CA ALA A 39 12.45 3.84 -8.20
C ALA A 39 13.39 3.38 -7.07
N TYR A 40 14.10 2.28 -7.30
CA TYR A 40 15.06 1.74 -6.35
C TYR A 40 16.26 1.17 -7.10
N TRP A 41 17.40 1.15 -6.42
CA TRP A 41 18.61 0.50 -6.93
C TRP A 41 18.43 -1.02 -6.93
N ASP A 42 18.92 -1.71 -7.96
CA ASP A 42 18.94 -3.18 -8.03
C ASP A 42 20.00 -3.77 -7.08
N LYS A 43 19.84 -3.49 -5.79
CA LYS A 43 20.56 -4.06 -4.64
C LYS A 43 19.62 -4.61 -3.57
N PHE A 44 18.32 -4.38 -3.74
CA PHE A 44 17.31 -4.84 -2.81
C PHE A 44 16.56 -6.04 -3.40
N SER A 45 16.25 -6.99 -2.54
CA SER A 45 15.35 -8.09 -2.83
C SER A 45 14.10 -7.96 -1.96
N SER A 46 12.99 -8.49 -2.49
CA SER A 46 11.68 -8.38 -1.88
C SER A 46 10.93 -9.72 -2.01
N PRO A 47 9.91 -9.96 -1.16
CA PRO A 47 9.11 -11.17 -1.25
C PRO A 47 8.42 -11.29 -2.61
N ALA A 48 8.34 -12.51 -3.14
CA ALA A 48 7.64 -12.79 -4.40
C ALA A 48 6.14 -12.44 -4.33
N VAL A 49 5.54 -12.60 -3.14
CA VAL A 49 4.15 -12.23 -2.87
C VAL A 49 4.14 -10.90 -2.12
N ARG A 50 3.48 -9.90 -2.71
CA ARG A 50 3.36 -8.57 -2.11
C ARG A 50 2.18 -8.53 -1.11
N PRO A 51 2.26 -7.73 -0.04
CA PRO A 51 1.14 -7.58 0.88
C PRO A 51 -0.04 -6.91 0.18
N ALA A 52 -1.26 -7.40 0.46
CA ALA A 52 -2.48 -6.95 -0.24
C ALA A 52 -2.89 -5.50 0.07
N TYR A 53 -2.49 -4.98 1.23
CA TYR A 53 -2.94 -3.68 1.74
C TYR A 53 -1.77 -2.75 2.12
N SER A 54 -0.57 -2.98 1.58
CA SER A 54 0.61 -2.15 1.85
C SER A 54 1.61 -2.23 0.70
N ILE A 55 2.43 -1.19 0.57
CA ILE A 55 3.56 -1.15 -0.38
C ILE A 55 4.61 -2.22 -0.02
N GLY A 56 4.76 -2.53 1.28
CA GLY A 56 5.59 -3.62 1.78
C GLY A 56 7.09 -3.36 1.75
N PHE A 57 7.54 -2.09 1.76
CA PHE A 57 8.96 -1.72 1.79
C PHE A 57 9.71 -2.28 3.01
N ASP A 58 9.04 -2.36 4.16
CA ASP A 58 9.63 -2.89 5.39
C ASP A 58 10.01 -4.38 5.28
N ASN A 59 9.47 -5.09 4.28
CA ASN A 59 9.77 -6.49 4.03
C ASN A 59 10.94 -6.69 3.06
N TRP A 60 11.59 -5.62 2.61
CA TRP A 60 12.70 -5.70 1.67
C TRP A 60 14.02 -5.86 2.42
N TRP A 61 15.00 -6.51 1.79
CA TRP A 61 16.33 -6.68 2.36
C TRP A 61 17.42 -6.38 1.35
N PHE A 62 18.61 -6.09 1.87
CA PHE A 62 19.79 -5.93 1.05
C PHE A 62 20.25 -7.28 0.50
N ASP A 63 20.45 -7.34 -0.80
CA ASP A 63 20.93 -8.52 -1.52
C ASP A 63 22.34 -8.24 -2.03
N VAL A 64 23.32 -8.89 -1.40
CA VAL A 64 24.74 -8.72 -1.69
C VAL A 64 25.05 -9.09 -3.14
N ASN A 65 24.41 -10.12 -3.69
CA ASN A 65 24.66 -10.58 -5.06
C ASN A 65 24.14 -9.56 -6.08
N LYS A 66 22.96 -8.98 -5.83
CA LYS A 66 22.42 -7.92 -6.69
C LYS A 66 23.27 -6.66 -6.59
N ALA A 67 23.66 -6.26 -5.37
CA ALA A 67 24.48 -5.09 -5.14
C ALA A 67 25.84 -5.16 -5.86
N ALA A 68 26.46 -6.34 -5.93
CA ALA A 68 27.73 -6.55 -6.61
C ALA A 68 27.66 -6.31 -8.13
N ARG A 69 26.47 -6.35 -8.74
CA ARG A 69 26.27 -6.10 -10.18
C ARG A 69 26.14 -4.61 -10.50
N LEU A 70 25.96 -3.76 -9.48
CA LEU A 70 25.80 -2.33 -9.71
C LEU A 70 27.15 -1.74 -10.13
N PRO A 71 27.17 -0.89 -11.17
CA PRO A 71 28.38 -0.20 -11.57
C PRO A 71 28.90 0.66 -10.40
N ALA A 72 30.22 0.76 -10.28
CA ALA A 72 30.84 1.71 -9.36
C ALA A 72 30.26 3.10 -9.65
N GLN A 73 29.68 3.70 -8.62
CA GLN A 73 28.97 4.96 -8.73
C GLN A 73 29.87 5.99 -9.42
N ARG A 74 29.48 6.47 -10.60
CA ARG A 74 30.13 7.63 -11.20
C ARG A 74 29.81 8.81 -10.29
N GLN A 75 30.85 9.29 -9.61
CA GLN A 75 30.87 10.54 -8.88
C GLN A 75 30.65 11.71 -9.84
#